data_AF-A0A165LN64-F1
#
_entry.id   AF-A0A165LN64-F1
#
_cell.length_a   1.000
_cell.length_b   1.000
_cell.length_c   1.000
_cell.angle_alpha   90.00
_cell.angle_beta   90.00
_cell.angle_gamma   90.00
#
_symmetry.space_group_name_H-M   'P 1'
#
loop_
_entity.id
_entity.type
_entity.pdbx_description
1 polymer ?
#
loop_
_entity_poly.entity_id
_entity_poly.type
_entity_poly.pdbx_seq_one_letter_code
_entity_poly.pdbx_strand_id
1 'polypeptide(L)'
;IPKLKDHLLAHLSDYQFNSEEYTFTDEDHAGVCILHDTIYEHKALHVNYTTYNVRRDQDYLNTMVHRNVLLHSCESRPGAHPYWYAHIVGIFHADVLHIGEGVTDHSIRHMDFLWVCWF
;
A
#
# COMPACT_ATOMS: atom_id res chain seq x y z
N ILE A 1 -14.55 7.18 -1.32
CA ILE A 1 -13.33 6.71 -2.00
C ILE A 1 -13.20 5.20 -1.74
N PRO A 2 -13.85 4.34 -2.54
CA PRO A 2 -13.86 2.89 -2.30
C PRO A 2 -12.47 2.27 -2.46
N LYS A 3 -11.77 2.57 -3.56
CA LYS A 3 -10.42 2.04 -3.87
C LYS A 3 -9.37 2.21 -2.76
N LEU A 4 -9.45 3.31 -2.00
CA LEU A 4 -8.54 3.53 -0.87
C LEU A 4 -8.89 2.59 0.29
N LYS A 5 -10.18 2.46 0.62
CA LYS A 5 -10.63 1.53 1.67
C LYS A 5 -10.31 0.09 1.30
N ASP A 6 -10.51 -0.30 0.05
CA ASP A 6 -10.10 -1.62 -0.46
C ASP A 6 -8.59 -1.87 -0.21
N HIS A 7 -7.74 -0.89 -0.54
CA HIS A 7 -6.31 -0.98 -0.33
C HIS A 7 -5.92 -1.08 1.15
N LEU A 8 -6.55 -0.27 2.00
CA LEU A 8 -6.30 -0.29 3.45
C LEU A 8 -6.76 -1.62 4.08
N LEU A 9 -7.91 -2.16 3.66
CA LEU A 9 -8.43 -3.45 4.10
C LEU A 9 -7.52 -4.60 3.69
N ALA A 10 -7.08 -4.64 2.43
CA ALA A 10 -6.16 -5.67 1.95
C ALA A 10 -4.88 -5.74 2.81
N HIS A 11 -4.35 -4.58 3.21
CA HIS A 11 -3.20 -4.51 4.11
C HIS A 11 -3.55 -4.82 5.57
N LEU A 12 -4.79 -4.58 6.03
CA LEU A 12 -5.25 -4.91 7.40
C LEU A 12 -5.39 -6.42 7.60
N SER A 13 -5.80 -7.13 6.57
CA SER A 13 -6.01 -8.57 6.59
C SER A 13 -4.75 -9.39 6.25
N ASP A 14 -3.58 -8.75 6.12
CA ASP A 14 -2.32 -9.37 5.69
C ASP A 14 -2.43 -10.19 4.39
N TYR A 15 -3.38 -9.84 3.51
CA TYR A 15 -3.52 -10.52 2.22
C TYR A 15 -2.29 -10.22 1.36
N GLN A 16 -1.64 -11.28 0.87
CA GLN A 16 -0.61 -11.12 -0.17
C GLN A 16 -1.28 -10.54 -1.41
N PHE A 17 -0.64 -9.51 -1.98
CA PHE A 17 -1.07 -8.88 -3.23
C PHE A 17 -1.09 -9.93 -4.34
N ASN A 18 -2.27 -10.47 -4.64
CA ASN A 18 -2.54 -11.24 -5.83
C ASN A 18 -3.24 -10.30 -6.81
N SER A 19 -2.94 -10.40 -8.11
CA SER A 19 -3.50 -9.54 -9.18
C SER A 19 -5.03 -9.60 -9.31
N GLU A 20 -5.71 -10.31 -8.44
CA GLU A 20 -7.17 -10.38 -8.37
C GLU A 20 -7.67 -9.14 -7.62
N GLU A 21 -8.63 -8.43 -8.21
CA GLU A 21 -9.30 -7.32 -7.52
C GLU A 21 -9.98 -7.86 -6.27
N TYR A 22 -9.54 -7.40 -5.09
CA TYR A 22 -10.21 -7.74 -3.84
C TYR A 22 -11.63 -7.19 -3.85
N THR A 23 -12.62 -8.07 -3.64
CA THR A 23 -14.01 -7.66 -3.46
C THR A 23 -14.32 -7.61 -1.97
N PHE A 24 -14.30 -6.43 -1.39
CA PHE A 24 -14.75 -6.19 -0.01
C PHE A 24 -16.23 -5.82 0.00
N THR A 25 -16.93 -6.24 1.06
CA THR A 25 -18.34 -5.90 1.24
C THR A 25 -18.50 -4.47 1.79
N ASP A 26 -19.71 -3.90 1.67
CA ASP A 26 -19.99 -2.59 2.26
C ASP A 26 -19.87 -2.60 3.80
N GLU A 27 -20.07 -3.75 4.44
CA GLU A 27 -19.89 -3.95 5.88
C GLU A 27 -18.39 -3.88 6.26
N ASP A 28 -17.52 -4.51 5.47
CA ASP A 28 -16.06 -4.42 5.65
C ASP A 28 -15.58 -2.96 5.51
N HIS A 29 -16.12 -2.24 4.51
CA HIS A 29 -15.82 -0.83 4.31
C HIS A 29 -16.30 0.08 5.44
N ALA A 30 -17.40 -0.28 6.10
CA ALA A 30 -17.91 0.45 7.26
C ALA A 30 -17.00 0.28 8.48
N GLY A 31 -16.31 -0.86 8.57
CA GLY A 31 -15.38 -1.15 9.66
C GLY A 31 -14.03 -0.42 9.58
N VAL A 32 -13.71 0.25 8.47
CA VAL A 32 -12.48 1.05 8.36
C VAL A 32 -12.73 2.51 8.70
N CYS A 33 -12.11 2.96 9.79
CA CYS A 33 -12.12 4.35 10.21
C CYS A 33 -10.73 4.97 10.00
N ILE A 34 -10.67 6.04 9.21
CA ILE A 34 -9.50 6.91 9.14
C ILE A 34 -9.62 7.89 10.31
N LEU A 35 -8.63 7.90 11.20
CA LEU A 35 -8.69 8.76 12.37
C LEU A 35 -8.61 10.24 11.97
N HIS A 36 -9.42 11.04 12.66
CA HIS A 36 -9.55 12.48 12.42
C HIS A 36 -9.97 12.85 10.99
N ASP A 37 -10.48 11.89 10.19
CA ASP A 37 -10.78 12.06 8.76
C ASP A 37 -9.62 12.73 7.98
N THR A 38 -8.38 12.50 8.43
CA THR A 38 -7.20 13.22 7.93
C THR A 38 -6.25 12.24 7.25
N ILE A 39 -5.83 12.62 6.04
CA ILE A 39 -4.76 11.97 5.30
C ILE A 39 -3.64 13.00 5.17
N TYR A 40 -2.42 12.59 5.49
CA TYR A 40 -1.25 13.46 5.46
C TYR A 40 -0.42 13.15 4.22
N GLU A 41 0.01 14.20 3.53
CA GLU A 41 0.89 14.09 2.37
C GLU A 41 2.36 14.23 2.78
N HIS A 42 3.19 13.38 2.19
CA HIS A 42 4.64 13.37 2.39
C HIS A 42 5.38 13.67 1.09
N LYS A 43 6.57 14.27 1.23
CA LYS A 43 7.45 14.55 0.08
C LYS A 43 8.33 13.37 -0.31
N ALA A 44 8.63 12.49 0.64
CA ALA A 44 9.55 11.39 0.44
C ALA A 44 9.14 10.15 1.21
N LEU A 45 9.51 8.98 0.68
CA LEU A 45 9.35 7.67 1.31
C LEU A 45 10.72 6.99 1.35
N HIS A 46 11.03 6.37 2.48
CA HIS A 46 12.25 5.59 2.67
C HIS A 46 11.92 4.11 2.75
N VAL A 47 12.43 3.32 1.80
CA VAL A 47 12.21 1.87 1.79
C VAL A 47 13.50 1.18 2.22
N ASN A 48 13.46 0.51 3.36
CA ASN A 48 14.59 -0.26 3.86
C ASN A 48 14.72 -1.58 3.10
N TYR A 49 15.93 -1.96 2.71
CA TYR A 49 16.22 -3.28 2.17
C TYR A 49 17.51 -3.85 2.73
N THR A 50 17.64 -5.17 2.64
CA THR A 50 18.86 -5.87 3.04
C THR A 50 19.68 -6.13 1.80
N THR A 51 20.89 -5.60 1.80
CA THR A 51 21.88 -5.86 0.75
C THR A 51 22.48 -7.26 0.92
N TYR A 52 23.05 -7.82 -0.15
CA TYR A 52 23.59 -9.19 -0.17
C TYR A 52 24.62 -9.50 0.93
N ASN A 53 25.35 -8.49 1.42
CA ASN A 53 26.32 -8.64 2.50
C ASN A 53 25.69 -8.49 3.91
N VAL A 54 24.37 -8.68 4.03
CA VAL A 54 23.59 -8.61 5.27
C VAL A 54 23.69 -7.23 5.94
N ARG A 55 23.91 -6.17 5.13
CA ARG A 55 23.82 -4.78 5.59
C ARG A 55 22.46 -4.20 5.24
N ARG A 56 22.03 -3.22 6.03
CA ARG A 56 20.82 -2.44 5.75
C ARG A 56 21.19 -1.24 4.89
N ASP A 57 20.40 -1.00 3.86
CA ASP A 57 20.44 0.20 3.06
C ASP A 57 19.00 0.70 2.81
N GLN A 58 18.86 1.90 2.23
CA GLN A 58 17.58 2.56 2.04
C GLN A 58 17.46 3.15 0.64
N ASP A 59 16.31 2.89 0.00
CA ASP A 59 15.91 3.61 -1.20
C ASP A 59 15.14 4.87 -0.81
N TYR A 60 15.55 6.00 -1.41
CA TYR A 60 14.91 7.29 -1.24
C TYR A 60 14.00 7.58 -2.43
N LEU A 61 12.69 7.50 -2.21
CA LEU A 61 11.67 7.78 -3.21
C LEU A 61 11.11 9.18 -2.98
N ASN A 62 11.00 9.96 -4.05
CA ASN A 62 10.46 11.32 -4.01
C ASN A 62 9.66 11.58 -5.29
N THR A 63 8.51 12.23 -5.14
CA THR A 63 7.60 12.62 -6.24
C THR A 63 8.27 13.50 -7.31
N MET A 64 9.36 14.20 -6.97
CA MET A 64 10.05 15.10 -7.91
C MET A 64 11.15 14.45 -8.75
N VAL A 65 12.01 13.61 -8.14
CA VAL A 65 13.28 13.16 -8.76
C VAL A 65 13.29 11.65 -9.02
N HIS A 66 12.73 10.85 -8.12
CA HIS A 66 12.75 9.39 -8.17
C HIS A 66 11.32 8.84 -8.05
N ARG A 67 10.48 9.26 -9.00
CA ARG A 67 9.05 8.96 -9.00
C ARG A 67 8.70 7.64 -9.70
N ASN A 68 9.64 7.01 -10.40
CA ASN A 68 9.36 5.77 -11.12
C ASN A 68 9.71 4.59 -10.23
N VAL A 69 8.78 3.66 -10.08
CA VAL A 69 8.97 2.45 -9.29
C VAL A 69 8.80 1.21 -10.17
N LEU A 70 9.65 0.23 -9.91
CA LEU A 70 9.58 -1.11 -10.46
C LEU A 70 9.05 -2.03 -9.36
N LEU A 71 7.98 -2.75 -9.65
CA LEU A 71 7.42 -3.74 -8.73
C LEU A 71 7.57 -5.13 -9.34
N HIS A 72 7.78 -6.15 -8.51
CA HIS A 72 7.71 -7.51 -9.00
C HIS A 72 6.25 -7.84 -9.36
N SER A 73 6.04 -8.29 -10.60
CA SER A 73 4.71 -8.68 -11.06
C SER A 73 4.31 -10.01 -10.41
N CYS A 74 3.05 -10.14 -10.01
CA CYS A 74 2.50 -11.43 -9.58
C CYS A 74 1.90 -12.23 -10.76
N GLU A 75 2.11 -11.80 -12.01
CA GLU A 75 1.65 -12.54 -13.19
C GLU A 75 2.43 -13.84 -13.37
N SER A 76 1.73 -14.97 -13.29
CA SER A 76 2.30 -16.31 -13.44
C SER A 76 2.15 -16.88 -14.85
N ARG A 77 1.65 -16.09 -15.81
CA ARG A 77 1.37 -16.57 -17.18
C ARG A 77 2.67 -16.81 -17.97
N PRO A 78 2.74 -17.86 -18.80
CA PRO A 78 3.91 -18.10 -19.65
C PRO A 78 4.16 -16.90 -20.57
N GLY A 79 5.35 -16.29 -20.47
CA GLY A 79 5.73 -15.11 -21.26
C GLY A 79 5.30 -13.77 -20.68
N ALA A 80 4.72 -13.72 -19.47
CA ALA A 80 4.44 -12.47 -18.77
C ALA A 80 5.73 -11.76 -18.36
N HIS A 81 5.69 -10.43 -18.35
CA HIS A 81 6.84 -9.63 -17.93
C HIS A 81 6.98 -9.69 -16.39
N PRO A 82 8.19 -9.96 -15.85
CA PRO A 82 8.37 -10.20 -14.41
C PRO A 82 8.23 -8.94 -13.53
N TYR A 83 7.98 -7.78 -14.13
CA TYR A 83 7.91 -6.51 -13.44
C TYR A 83 6.77 -5.64 -13.94
N TRP A 84 6.16 -4.91 -13.01
CA TRP A 84 5.28 -3.77 -13.26
C TRP A 84 6.03 -2.45 -13.10
N TYR A 85 5.57 -1.46 -13.84
CA TYR A 85 6.12 -0.12 -13.83
C TYR A 85 5.03 0.85 -13.38
N ALA A 86 5.38 1.76 -12.47
CA ALA A 86 4.46 2.80 -12.04
C ALA A 86 5.18 4.12 -11.78
N HIS A 87 4.42 5.20 -11.87
CA HIS A 87 4.82 6.56 -11.50
C HIS A 87 4.12 6.98 -10.21
N ILE A 88 4.88 7.29 -9.17
CA ILE A 88 4.39 7.93 -7.96
C ILE A 88 3.86 9.32 -8.32
N VAL A 89 2.60 9.54 -7.95
CA VAL A 89 1.88 10.81 -8.03
C VAL A 89 1.90 11.50 -6.66
N GLY A 90 1.70 10.74 -5.59
CA GLY A 90 1.72 11.25 -4.22
C GLY A 90 2.06 10.16 -3.21
N ILE A 91 2.60 10.59 -2.08
CA ILE A 91 2.98 9.73 -0.95
C ILE A 91 2.12 10.19 0.22
N PHE A 92 1.42 9.26 0.86
CA PHE A 92 0.48 9.59 1.92
C PHE A 92 0.62 8.64 3.10
N HIS A 93 0.19 9.10 4.25
CA HIS A 93 -0.10 8.22 5.38
C HIS A 93 -1.43 8.58 6.03
N ALA A 94 -2.00 7.61 6.72
CA ALA A 94 -3.14 7.81 7.58
C ALA A 94 -3.05 6.87 8.79
N ASP A 95 -3.58 7.32 9.92
CA ASP A 95 -3.80 6.44 11.06
C ASP A 95 -5.18 5.79 10.89
N VAL A 96 -5.19 4.46 10.82
CA VAL A 96 -6.38 3.67 10.50
C VAL A 96 -6.75 2.80 11.69
N LEU A 97 -8.02 2.79 12.03
CA LEU A 97 -8.60 1.93 13.05
C LEU A 97 -9.58 0.96 12.38
N HIS A 98 -9.47 -0.31 12.73
CA HIS A 98 -10.34 -1.36 12.22
C HIS A 98 -11.37 -1.79 13.30
N ILE A 99 -12.64 -1.57 13.01
CA ILE A 99 -13.79 -1.86 13.86
C ILE A 99 -14.76 -2.71 13.02
N GLY A 100 -14.40 -3.98 12.80
CA GLY A 100 -15.20 -4.94 12.06
C GLY A 100 -15.69 -6.10 12.94
N GLU A 101 -16.71 -6.82 12.48
CA GLU A 101 -17.19 -8.02 13.16
C GLU A 101 -16.11 -9.12 13.10
N GLY A 102 -15.72 -9.66 14.26
CA GLY A 102 -14.64 -10.65 14.35
C GLY A 102 -13.22 -10.08 14.50
N VAL A 103 -13.06 -8.74 14.49
CA VAL A 103 -11.78 -8.08 14.75
C VAL A 103 -11.54 -7.98 16.25
N THR A 104 -10.50 -8.65 16.75
CA THR A 104 -10.15 -8.64 18.17
C THR A 104 -9.13 -7.56 18.51
N ASP A 105 -8.39 -7.07 17.52
CA ASP A 105 -7.40 -6.02 17.69
C ASP A 105 -7.93 -4.67 17.17
N HIS A 106 -8.17 -3.76 18.10
CA HIS A 106 -8.57 -2.38 17.84
C HIS A 106 -7.37 -1.43 17.98
N SER A 107 -6.17 -1.91 17.69
CA SER A 107 -4.99 -1.06 17.64
C SER A 107 -5.09 -0.06 16.50
N ILE A 108 -4.62 1.16 16.76
CA ILE A 108 -4.47 2.18 15.75
C ILE A 108 -3.24 1.82 14.92
N ARG A 109 -3.41 1.70 13.61
CA ARG A 109 -2.32 1.35 12.70
C ARG A 109 -1.95 2.53 11.81
N HIS A 110 -0.71 2.94 11.90
CA HIS A 110 -0.13 3.89 10.96
C HIS A 110 0.11 3.18 9.62
N MET A 111 -0.45 3.72 8.54
CA MET A 111 -0.37 3.10 7.22
C MET A 111 0.14 4.10 6.19
N ASP A 112 1.32 3.81 5.65
CA ASP A 112 1.88 4.51 4.50
C ASP A 112 1.36 3.88 3.19
N PHE A 113 0.93 4.71 2.25
CA PHE A 113 0.47 4.26 0.94
C PHE A 113 0.84 5.25 -0.16
N LEU A 114 0.98 4.72 -1.37
CA LEU A 114 1.37 5.47 -2.56
C LEU A 114 0.20 5.60 -3.52
N TRP A 115 -0.02 6.80 -4.02
CA TRP A 115 -0.85 6.98 -5.21
C TRP A 115 0.03 6.93 -6.44
N VAL A 116 -0.21 5.95 -7.31
CA VAL A 116 0.60 5.70 -8.50
C VAL A 116 -0.22 5.69 -9.79
N CYS A 117 0.45 5.98 -10.90
CA CYS A 117 -0.04 5.82 -12.26
C CYS A 117 0.71 4.67 -12.94
N TRP A 118 -0.02 3.64 -13.37
CA TRP A 118 0.53 2.45 -14.02
C TRP A 118 0.79 2.69 -15.52
N PHE A 119 1.68 1.89 -16.11
CA PHE A 119 2.02 1.90 -17.55
C PHE A 119 1.40 0.75 -18.31
#